data_AF-A0A540LGF3-F1
#
_entry.id   AF-A0A540LGF3-F1
#
_cell.length_a   1.000
_cell.length_b   1.000
_cell.length_c   1.000
_cell.angle_alpha   90.00
_cell.angle_beta   90.00
_cell.angle_gamma   90.00
#
_symmetry.space_group_name_H-M   'P 1'
#
loop_
_entity.id
_entity.type
_entity.pdbx_description
1 polymer ?
#
loop_
_entity_poly.entity_id
_entity_poly.type
_entity_poly.pdbx_seq_one_letter_code
_entity_poly.pdbx_strand_id
1 'polypeptide(L)'
;MSLWQPVGLGKIATLINAGKIDSSELITMKTLKDTGAIGKQIKDGVRLMGRGAEQIQWPIHLEVSRVTVRAKEAVEAAGGSVRRVYYNKLGFRALLKPEWFEKKGRLLPKAARPPPKQKDKVDSIGRLPAPTKPIPFSTEDKEVAST
;
A
#
# COMPACT_ATOMS: atom_id res chain seq x y z
N MET A 1 17.25 9.05 -7.91
CA MET A 1 17.16 7.71 -7.31
C MET A 1 15.85 7.63 -6.54
N SER A 2 14.90 6.80 -6.96
CA SER A 2 13.67 6.60 -6.19
C SER A 2 13.97 5.73 -4.98
N LEU A 3 13.62 6.21 -3.79
CA LEU A 3 13.88 5.55 -2.52
C LEU A 3 12.56 5.06 -1.93
N TRP A 4 12.14 3.87 -2.37
CA TRP A 4 11.05 3.16 -1.72
C TRP A 4 11.55 2.53 -0.44
N GLN A 5 10.76 2.69 0.64
CA GLN A 5 11.10 2.06 1.90
C GLN A 5 10.68 0.58 1.89
N PRO A 6 11.59 -0.36 2.13
CA PRO A 6 11.24 -1.78 2.18
C PRO A 6 10.47 -2.09 3.47
N VAL A 7 9.45 -2.95 3.37
CA VAL A 7 8.74 -3.56 4.51
C VAL A 7 8.59 -5.06 4.27
N GLY A 8 8.89 -5.86 5.29
CA GLY A 8 8.77 -7.32 5.23
C GLY A 8 7.41 -7.81 5.74
N LEU A 9 6.89 -8.90 5.17
CA LEU A 9 5.65 -9.53 5.61
C LEU A 9 5.68 -9.96 7.08
N GLY A 10 6.79 -10.50 7.59
CA GLY A 10 6.90 -10.88 9.01
C GLY A 10 6.80 -9.70 9.98
N LYS A 11 7.25 -8.51 9.56
CA LYS A 11 7.07 -7.30 10.37
C LYS A 11 5.59 -6.91 10.46
N ILE A 12 4.85 -7.07 9.36
CA ILE A 12 3.40 -6.82 9.33
C ILE A 12 2.68 -7.87 10.20
N ALA A 13 3.04 -9.15 10.07
CA ALA A 13 2.51 -10.22 10.91
C ALA A 13 2.70 -9.92 12.41
N THR A 14 3.90 -9.49 12.80
CA THR A 14 4.21 -9.11 14.19
C THR A 14 3.31 -7.98 14.69
N LEU A 15 3.02 -6.99 13.84
CA LEU A 15 2.17 -5.85 14.21
C LEU A 15 0.69 -6.23 14.27
N ILE A 16 0.23 -7.17 13.44
CA ILE A 16 -1.12 -7.74 13.54
C ILE A 16 -1.27 -8.52 14.84
N ASN A 17 -0.32 -9.41 15.15
CA ASN A 17 -0.30 -10.17 16.41
C ASN A 17 -0.27 -9.27 17.65
N ALA A 18 0.38 -8.11 17.55
CA ALA A 18 0.41 -7.11 18.62
C ALA A 18 -0.87 -6.25 18.69
N GLY A 19 -1.89 -6.51 17.86
CA GLY A 19 -3.13 -5.74 17.80
C GLY A 19 -2.99 -4.31 17.26
N LYS A 20 -1.88 -3.99 16.59
CA LYS A 20 -1.61 -2.65 16.04
C LYS A 20 -2.14 -2.48 14.62
N ILE A 21 -2.23 -3.56 13.86
CA ILE A 21 -2.82 -3.59 12.52
C ILE A 21 -4.00 -4.55 12.57
N ASP A 22 -5.16 -4.08 12.11
CA ASP A 22 -6.31 -4.95 11.85
C ASP A 22 -6.13 -5.63 10.48
N SER A 23 -6.13 -6.96 10.46
CA SER A 23 -6.02 -7.76 9.24
C SER A 23 -7.30 -7.78 8.40
N SER A 24 -8.45 -7.45 8.99
CA SER A 24 -9.74 -7.41 8.30
C SER A 24 -9.91 -6.15 7.43
N GLU A 25 -9.15 -5.10 7.75
CA GLU A 25 -9.13 -3.85 7.00
C GLU A 25 -8.04 -3.81 5.93
N LEU A 26 -8.16 -2.83 5.02
CA LEU A 26 -7.15 -2.56 4.03
C LEU A 26 -5.90 -1.93 4.67
N ILE A 27 -4.77 -2.61 4.54
CA ILE A 27 -3.48 -2.14 5.04
C ILE A 27 -2.87 -1.20 4.00
N THR A 28 -2.96 0.11 4.24
CA THR A 28 -2.41 1.14 3.36
C THR A 28 -1.02 1.59 3.83
N MET A 29 -0.30 2.34 2.98
CA MET A 29 0.95 3.01 3.39
C MET A 29 0.78 3.98 4.56
N LYS A 30 -0.42 4.53 4.78
CA LYS A 30 -0.74 5.32 5.97
C LYS A 30 -0.73 4.43 7.22
N THR A 31 -1.47 3.32 7.18
CA THR A 31 -1.53 2.31 8.25
C THR A 31 -0.14 1.82 8.62
N LEU A 32 0.70 1.49 7.63
CA LEU A 32 2.08 1.04 7.86
C LEU A 32 2.95 2.10 8.56
N LYS A 33 2.75 3.38 8.22
CA LYS A 33 3.49 4.48 8.86
C LYS A 33 3.01 4.72 10.29
N ASP A 34 1.70 4.78 10.49
CA ASP A 34 1.08 5.10 11.78
C ASP A 34 1.37 4.00 12.82
N THR A 35 1.47 2.75 12.38
CA THR A 35 1.80 1.59 13.23
C THR A 35 3.31 1.37 13.43
N GLY A 36 4.15 2.16 12.76
CA GLY A 36 5.62 2.05 12.85
C GLY A 36 6.19 0.83 12.13
N ALA A 37 5.47 0.25 11.17
CA ALA A 37 6.00 -0.79 10.28
C ALA A 37 7.13 -0.25 9.38
N ILE A 38 7.05 1.04 9.06
CA ILE A 38 8.03 1.80 8.28
C ILE A 38 8.49 3.04 9.06
N GLY A 39 9.61 3.63 8.62
CA GLY A 39 10.24 4.75 9.29
C GLY A 39 9.49 6.07 9.14
N LYS A 40 9.91 7.08 9.93
CA LYS A 40 9.29 8.41 9.96
C LYS A 40 9.36 9.16 8.62
N GLN A 41 10.41 8.92 7.84
CA GLN A 41 10.68 9.61 6.57
C GLN A 41 10.47 8.67 5.40
N ILE A 42 9.33 8.81 4.71
CA ILE A 42 9.02 8.11 3.47
C ILE A 42 8.85 9.15 2.37
N LYS A 43 9.58 8.99 1.26
CA LYS A 43 9.56 9.95 0.14
C LYS A 43 8.71 9.44 -1.02
N ASP A 44 9.07 8.26 -1.55
CA ASP A 44 8.51 7.74 -2.81
C ASP A 44 7.53 6.57 -2.62
N GLY A 45 7.25 6.22 -1.36
CA GLY A 45 6.32 5.16 -0.97
C GLY A 45 7.00 3.91 -0.43
N VAL A 46 6.28 2.79 -0.50
CA VAL A 46 6.64 1.53 0.18
C VAL A 46 6.83 0.41 -0.83
N ARG A 47 7.87 -0.40 -0.61
CA ARG A 47 8.12 -1.66 -1.33
C ARG A 47 7.90 -2.85 -0.40
N LEU A 48 6.92 -3.68 -0.72
CA LEU A 48 6.64 -4.91 0.02
C LEU A 48 7.61 -6.03 -0.39
N MET A 49 8.18 -6.70 0.60
CA MET A 49 9.21 -7.73 0.47
C MET A 49 8.74 -9.02 1.16
N GLY A 50 9.07 -10.18 0.57
CA GLY A 50 8.59 -11.49 1.03
C GLY A 50 9.29 -12.05 2.28
N ARG A 51 10.02 -11.23 3.05
CA ARG A 51 10.72 -11.66 4.26
C ARG A 51 9.71 -11.93 5.38
N GLY A 52 9.74 -13.12 5.98
CA GLY A 52 8.81 -13.50 7.04
C GLY A 52 7.41 -13.83 6.55
N ALA A 53 7.28 -14.24 5.28
CA ALA A 53 6.01 -14.59 4.65
C ALA A 53 5.30 -15.74 5.38
N GLU A 54 6.07 -16.69 5.91
CA GLU A 54 5.63 -17.85 6.68
C GLU A 54 4.86 -17.49 7.97
N GLN A 55 4.94 -16.24 8.41
CA GLN A 55 4.25 -15.76 9.61
C GLN A 55 2.84 -15.23 9.32
N ILE A 56 2.45 -15.11 8.05
CA ILE A 56 1.10 -14.69 7.67
C ILE A 56 0.18 -15.90 7.71
N GLN A 57 -0.76 -15.90 8.65
CA GLN A 57 -1.73 -16.98 8.86
C GLN A 57 -3.17 -16.58 8.48
N TRP A 58 -3.38 -15.33 8.08
CA TRP A 58 -4.68 -14.74 7.75
C TRP A 58 -4.61 -14.03 6.41
N PRO A 59 -5.75 -13.96 5.68
CA PRO A 59 -5.83 -13.15 4.48
C PRO A 59 -5.61 -11.69 4.84
N ILE A 60 -4.69 -11.03 4.11
CA ILE A 60 -4.42 -9.60 4.26
C ILE A 60 -4.53 -8.88 2.93
N HIS A 61 -5.07 -7.67 2.97
CA HIS A 61 -5.22 -6.84 1.79
C HIS A 61 -4.34 -5.61 1.90
N LEU A 62 -3.52 -5.34 0.87
CA LEU A 62 -2.46 -4.33 0.92
C LEU A 62 -2.52 -3.38 -0.29
N GLU A 63 -2.39 -2.08 -0.01
CA GLU A 63 -2.14 -1.04 -1.03
C GLU A 63 -0.75 -0.42 -0.81
N VAL A 64 0.21 -0.74 -1.69
CA VAL A 64 1.62 -0.31 -1.61
C VAL A 64 2.12 0.21 -2.97
N SER A 65 3.26 0.90 -3.02
CA SER A 65 3.77 1.44 -4.29
C SER A 65 4.42 0.36 -5.17
N ARG A 66 5.11 -0.59 -4.55
CA ARG A 66 5.83 -1.68 -5.21
C ARG A 66 5.74 -2.95 -4.39
N VAL A 67 5.84 -4.09 -5.06
CA VAL A 67 5.85 -5.41 -4.43
C VAL A 67 6.81 -6.31 -5.20
N THR A 68 7.55 -7.17 -4.50
CA THR A 68 8.32 -8.25 -5.13
C THR A 68 7.41 -9.44 -5.46
N VAL A 69 7.70 -10.16 -6.54
CA VAL A 69 6.95 -11.36 -6.96
C VAL A 69 6.69 -12.32 -5.80
N ARG A 70 7.75 -12.75 -5.10
CA ARG A 70 7.66 -13.61 -3.90
C ARG A 70 6.72 -13.10 -2.80
N ALA A 71 6.63 -11.79 -2.62
CA ALA A 71 5.74 -11.21 -1.61
C ALA A 71 4.29 -11.23 -2.05
N LYS A 72 4.04 -10.96 -3.34
CA LYS A 72 2.70 -11.01 -3.93
C LYS A 72 2.15 -12.44 -3.87
N GLU A 73 2.94 -13.41 -4.34
CA GLU A 73 2.59 -14.84 -4.29
C GLU A 73 2.28 -15.31 -2.87
N ALA A 74 3.12 -14.93 -1.89
CA ALA A 74 2.88 -15.30 -0.49
C ALA A 74 1.57 -14.74 0.07
N VAL A 75 1.22 -13.50 -0.27
CA VAL A 75 -0.04 -12.89 0.18
C VAL A 75 -1.24 -13.54 -0.50
N GLU A 76 -1.15 -13.80 -1.80
CA GLU A 76 -2.21 -14.47 -2.57
C GLU A 76 -2.41 -15.92 -2.13
N ALA A 77 -1.33 -16.64 -1.81
CA ALA A 77 -1.39 -18.00 -1.25
C ALA A 77 -2.08 -18.03 0.13
N ALA A 78 -1.97 -16.96 0.92
CA ALA A 78 -2.69 -16.79 2.18
C ALA A 78 -4.15 -16.31 1.99
N GLY A 79 -4.65 -16.23 0.75
CA GLY A 79 -6.00 -15.74 0.42
C GLY A 79 -6.16 -14.21 0.47
N GLY A 80 -5.05 -13.48 0.59
CA GLY A 80 -5.01 -12.03 0.60
C GLY A 80 -4.91 -11.41 -0.81
N SER A 81 -4.68 -10.10 -0.86
CA SER A 81 -4.43 -9.42 -2.14
C SER A 81 -3.50 -8.21 -2.00
N VAL A 82 -2.73 -7.93 -3.05
CA VAL A 82 -1.82 -6.77 -3.08
C VAL A 82 -2.09 -5.94 -4.32
N ARG A 83 -2.34 -4.64 -4.15
CA ARG A 83 -2.52 -3.68 -5.24
C ARG A 83 -1.39 -2.65 -5.23
N ARG A 84 -0.77 -2.43 -6.39
CA ARG A 84 0.27 -1.42 -6.61
C ARG A 84 -0.38 -0.07 -6.91
N VAL A 85 -0.24 0.89 -6.00
CA VAL A 85 -0.95 2.17 -6.08
C VAL A 85 0.01 3.31 -6.36
N TYR A 86 -0.36 4.17 -7.32
CA TYR A 86 0.39 5.39 -7.61
C TYR A 86 -0.05 6.56 -6.72
N TYR A 87 0.91 7.20 -6.07
CA TYR A 87 0.77 8.53 -5.50
C TYR A 87 1.92 9.42 -5.99
N ASN A 88 1.61 10.61 -6.48
CA ASN A 88 2.63 11.64 -6.64
C ASN A 88 3.03 12.20 -5.26
N LYS A 89 4.07 13.04 -5.19
CA LYS A 89 4.57 13.58 -3.90
C LYS A 89 3.50 14.30 -3.08
N LEU A 90 2.63 15.08 -3.74
CA LEU A 90 1.56 15.83 -3.07
C LEU A 90 0.46 14.91 -2.54
N GLY A 91 -0.03 13.98 -3.36
CA GLY A 91 -1.03 13.00 -2.97
C GLY A 91 -0.52 12.05 -1.90
N PHE A 92 0.76 11.66 -1.96
CA PHE A 92 1.38 10.84 -0.92
C PHE A 92 1.47 11.59 0.41
N ARG A 93 1.79 12.89 0.39
CA ARG A 93 1.72 13.73 1.58
C ARG A 93 0.29 13.82 2.13
N ALA A 94 -0.71 13.98 1.25
CA ALA A 94 -2.11 14.01 1.62
C ALA A 94 -2.59 12.70 2.25
N LEU A 95 -2.10 11.56 1.75
CA LEU A 95 -2.36 10.24 2.33
C LEU A 95 -1.77 10.14 3.74
N LEU A 96 -0.50 10.53 3.91
CA LEU A 96 0.25 10.32 5.13
C LEU A 96 -0.02 11.36 6.24
N LYS A 97 -0.50 12.56 5.86
CA LYS A 97 -0.69 13.72 6.74
C LYS A 97 -1.87 14.59 6.27
N PRO A 98 -3.11 14.06 6.24
CA PRO A 98 -4.29 14.85 5.86
C PRO A 98 -4.50 16.07 6.78
N GLU A 99 -4.16 15.95 8.07
CA GLU A 99 -4.30 17.00 9.07
C GLU A 99 -3.47 18.26 8.76
N TRP A 100 -2.38 18.10 8.00
CA TRP A 100 -1.57 19.24 7.55
C TRP A 100 -2.33 20.11 6.55
N PHE A 101 -3.19 19.51 5.71
CA PHE A 101 -4.00 20.25 4.73
C PHE A 101 -5.11 21.00 5.45
N GLU A 102 -5.81 20.34 6.37
CA GLU A 102 -6.84 20.93 7.22
C GLU A 102 -6.30 22.12 8.00
N LYS A 103 -5.16 21.97 8.70
CA LYS A 103 -4.51 23.05 9.45
C LYS A 103 -4.10 24.24 8.57
N LYS A 104 -3.86 24.01 7.28
CA LYS A 104 -3.52 25.07 6.31
C LYS A 104 -4.76 25.65 5.62
N GLY A 105 -5.97 25.24 6.00
CA GLY A 105 -7.22 25.66 5.34
C GLY A 105 -7.31 25.18 3.90
N ARG A 106 -6.66 24.06 3.56
CA ARG A 106 -6.61 23.50 2.21
C ARG A 106 -7.43 22.23 2.13
N LEU A 107 -8.16 22.07 1.03
CA LEU A 107 -8.82 20.80 0.69
C LEU A 107 -7.80 19.72 0.32
N LEU A 108 -8.18 18.46 0.50
CA LEU A 108 -7.39 17.34 0.00
C LEU A 108 -7.30 17.38 -1.53
N PRO A 109 -6.11 17.19 -2.11
CA PRO A 109 -5.94 17.18 -3.55
C PRO A 109 -6.64 15.96 -4.16
N LYS A 110 -7.13 16.11 -5.40
CA LYS A 110 -7.52 14.95 -6.20
C LYS A 110 -6.30 14.09 -6.52
N ALA A 111 -6.48 12.78 -6.57
CA ALA A 111 -5.39 11.88 -6.87
C ALA A 111 -4.89 12.05 -8.31
N ALA A 112 -3.59 12.24 -8.47
CA ALA A 112 -2.96 12.46 -9.77
C ALA A 112 -2.86 11.15 -10.56
N ARG A 113 -3.06 11.24 -11.88
CA ARG A 113 -2.81 10.11 -12.79
C ARG A 113 -1.31 9.81 -12.84
N PRO A 114 -0.91 8.53 -12.99
CA PRO A 114 0.49 8.18 -13.17
C PRO A 114 1.04 8.75 -14.49
N PRO A 115 2.31 9.19 -14.52
CA PRO A 115 2.96 9.57 -15.76
C PRO A 115 3.08 8.35 -16.69
N PRO A 116 3.15 8.52 -18.03
CA PRO A 116 3.14 7.42 -18.99
C PRO A 116 4.14 6.29 -18.66
N LYS A 117 5.37 6.65 -18.26
CA LYS A 117 6.44 5.70 -17.88
C LYS A 117 6.12 4.81 -16.66
N GLN A 118 5.11 5.17 -15.88
CA GLN A 118 4.71 4.46 -14.66
C GLN A 118 3.31 3.86 -14.75
N LYS A 119 2.52 4.20 -15.77
CA LYS A 119 1.13 3.78 -15.93
C LYS A 119 1.01 2.24 -15.89
N ASP A 120 1.85 1.53 -16.63
CA ASP A 120 1.78 0.06 -16.72
C ASP A 120 2.44 -0.65 -15.52
N LYS A 121 3.03 0.11 -14.60
CA LYS A 121 3.70 -0.43 -13.41
C LYS A 121 2.80 -0.42 -12.18
N VAL A 122 1.61 0.16 -12.28
CA VAL A 122 0.68 0.34 -11.17
C VAL A 122 -0.68 -0.18 -11.55
N ASP A 123 -1.39 -0.73 -10.58
CA ASP A 123 -2.70 -1.35 -10.76
C ASP A 123 -3.82 -0.34 -10.49
N SER A 124 -3.54 0.76 -9.78
CA SER A 124 -4.53 1.80 -9.54
C SER A 124 -3.93 3.17 -9.18
N ILE A 125 -4.79 4.18 -9.24
CA ILE A 125 -4.52 5.52 -8.74
C ILE A 125 -4.87 5.57 -7.25
N GLY A 126 -4.07 6.32 -6.48
CA GLY A 126 -4.30 6.55 -5.06
C GLY A 126 -5.69 7.10 -4.72
N ARG A 127 -6.18 6.78 -3.52
CA ARG A 127 -7.45 7.29 -2.99
C ARG A 127 -7.19 8.13 -1.75
N LEU A 128 -7.89 9.25 -1.66
CA LEU A 128 -7.78 10.22 -0.57
C LEU A 128 -9.20 10.57 -0.08
N PRO A 129 -9.49 10.49 1.24
CA PRO A 129 -8.61 10.02 2.31
C PRO A 129 -8.25 8.52 2.19
N ALA A 130 -7.38 8.03 3.07
CA ALA A 130 -6.93 6.64 3.03
C ALA A 130 -8.13 5.68 3.05
N PRO A 131 -8.24 4.73 2.09
CA PRO A 131 -9.33 3.78 2.08
C PRO A 131 -9.19 2.75 3.20
N THR A 132 -10.31 2.35 3.79
CA THR A 132 -10.37 1.31 4.84
C THR A 132 -10.75 -0.06 4.28
N LYS A 133 -11.45 -0.11 3.15
CA LYS A 133 -11.90 -1.36 2.52
C LYS A 133 -11.15 -1.68 1.23
N PRO A 134 -10.76 -2.95 1.01
CA PRO A 134 -10.13 -3.38 -0.22
C PRO A 134 -11.10 -3.23 -1.41
N ILE A 135 -10.56 -2.89 -2.57
CA ILE A 135 -11.33 -2.94 -3.83
C ILE A 135 -11.30 -4.39 -4.30
N PRO A 136 -12.46 -5.01 -4.61
CA PRO A 136 -12.47 -6.27 -5.33
C PRO A 136 -11.82 -6.06 -6.70
N PHE A 137 -10.85 -6.91 -7.08
CA PHE A 137 -10.35 -6.91 -8.45
C PHE A 137 -11.52 -7.25 -9.39
N SER A 138 -11.89 -6.32 -10.26
CA SER A 138 -12.87 -6.61 -11.32
C SER A 138 -12.27 -7.62 -12.31
N THR A 139 -13.13 -8.36 -13.00
CA THR A 139 -12.75 -9.41 -13.94
C THR A 139 -11.80 -8.93 -15.04
N GLU A 140 -11.89 -7.66 -15.43
CA GLU A 140 -11.02 -7.01 -16.42
C GLU A 140 -9.56 -6.85 -15.94
N ASP A 141 -9.32 -6.65 -14.63
CA ASP A 141 -7.97 -6.51 -14.07
C ASP A 141 -7.20 -7.86 -14.09
N LYS A 142 -7.91 -9.00 -14.13
CA LYS A 142 -7.30 -10.34 -14.14
C LYS A 142 -6.71 -10.73 -15.50
N GLU A 143 -7.31 -10.30 -16.61
CA GLU A 143 -6.83 -10.62 -17.95
C GLU A 143 -5.47 -9.95 -18.23
N VAL A 144 -5.27 -8.71 -17.78
CA VAL A 144 -4.01 -7.97 -17.99
C VAL A 144 -2.84 -8.56 -17.19
N ALA A 145 -3.10 -9.31 -16.12
CA ALA A 145 -2.06 -9.99 -15.34
C ALA A 145 -1.66 -11.36 -15.93
N SER A 146 -2.36 -11.82 -16.98
CA SER A 146 -2.21 -13.14 -17.60
C SER A 146 -1.43 -13.12 -18.92
N THR A 147 -0.99 -11.94 -19.38
CA THR A 147 -0.20 -11.73 -20.62
C THR A 147 1.18 -11.18 -20.26
#